data_AF-A0AAE4ME22-F1
#
_entry.id   AF-A0AAE4ME22-F1
#
_cell.length_a   1.000
_cell.length_b   1.000
_cell.length_c   1.000
_cell.angle_alpha   90.00
_cell.angle_beta   90.00
_cell.angle_gamma   90.00
#
_symmetry.space_group_name_H-M   'P 1'
#
loop_
_entity.id
_entity.type
_entity.pdbx_description
1 polymer ?
#
loop_
_entity_poly.entity_id
_entity_poly.type
_entity_poly.pdbx_seq_one_letter_code
_entity_poly.pdbx_strand_id
1 'polypeptide(L)'
;MIHPWQVLRSENGLTDIVRQAFIHAYGKRGSDAVDAVSDNRVKKYKDYFVVVGNSGEYYVEGNFCSCNARLYGKECWHTLAVKIAKELGMYETYDLWYYKDGVDEDEPEYERE
;
A
#
# COMPACT_ATOMS: atom_id res chain seq x y z
N MET A 1 1.76 -25.97 -6.72
CA MET A 1 1.21 -24.78 -6.02
C MET A 1 1.98 -23.57 -6.56
N ILE A 2 1.31 -22.60 -7.17
CA ILE A 2 1.98 -21.37 -7.64
C ILE A 2 2.20 -20.47 -6.43
N HIS A 3 3.46 -20.16 -6.12
CA HIS A 3 3.79 -19.22 -5.05
C HIS A 3 3.85 -17.80 -5.60
N PRO A 4 2.89 -16.91 -5.29
CA PRO A 4 2.76 -15.60 -5.93
C PRO A 4 4.02 -14.74 -5.79
N TRP A 5 4.70 -14.82 -4.65
CA TRP A 5 5.95 -14.10 -4.39
C TRP A 5 7.15 -14.61 -5.19
N GLN A 6 7.20 -15.91 -5.51
CA GLN A 6 8.25 -16.44 -6.39
C GLN A 6 8.04 -15.96 -7.83
N VAL A 7 6.78 -15.94 -8.29
CA VAL A 7 6.41 -15.41 -9.60
C VAL A 7 6.74 -13.91 -9.68
N LEU A 8 6.35 -13.12 -8.67
CA LEU A 8 6.65 -11.68 -8.61
C LEU A 8 8.14 -11.38 -8.77
N ARG A 9 9.00 -12.10 -8.02
CA ARG A 9 10.46 -11.94 -8.10
C ARG A 9 11.04 -12.40 -9.43
N SER A 10 10.49 -13.44 -10.03
CA SER A 10 10.95 -13.95 -11.32
C SER A 10 10.61 -13.01 -12.46
N GLU A 11 9.40 -12.44 -12.45
CA GLU A 11 8.89 -11.56 -13.50
C GLU A 11 9.40 -10.12 -13.34
N ASN A 12 9.76 -9.71 -12.12
CA ASN A 12 10.26 -8.38 -11.77
C ASN A 12 9.35 -7.23 -12.27
N GLY A 13 8.03 -7.45 -12.22
CA GLY A 13 7.03 -6.49 -12.66
C GLY A 13 5.61 -7.04 -12.53
N LEU A 14 4.60 -6.19 -12.76
CA LEU A 14 3.19 -6.57 -12.66
C LEU A 14 2.66 -7.15 -13.98
N THR A 15 3.16 -8.31 -14.37
CA THR A 15 2.68 -9.03 -15.56
C THR A 15 1.32 -9.71 -15.30
N ASP A 16 0.62 -10.10 -16.36
CA ASP A 16 -0.63 -10.86 -16.23
C ASP A 16 -0.44 -12.16 -15.43
N ILE A 17 0.73 -12.80 -15.55
CA ILE A 17 1.07 -14.01 -14.79
C ILE A 17 1.16 -13.71 -13.30
N VAL A 18 1.82 -12.61 -12.92
CA VAL A 18 1.85 -12.13 -11.54
C VAL A 18 0.43 -11.86 -11.03
N ARG A 19 -0.38 -11.14 -11.80
CA ARG A 19 -1.78 -10.85 -11.43
C ARG A 19 -2.57 -12.12 -11.16
N GLN A 20 -2.50 -13.11 -12.05
CA GLN A 20 -3.18 -14.40 -11.88
C GLN A 20 -2.66 -15.17 -10.67
N ALA A 21 -1.35 -15.15 -10.39
CA ALA A 21 -0.77 -15.81 -9.23
C ALA A 21 -1.30 -15.22 -7.91
N PHE A 22 -1.41 -13.89 -7.81
CA PHE A 22 -1.98 -13.22 -6.64
C PHE A 22 -3.49 -13.44 -6.52
N ILE A 23 -4.24 -13.44 -7.62
CA ILE A 23 -5.68 -13.77 -7.61
C ILE A 23 -5.90 -15.20 -7.11
N HIS A 24 -5.10 -16.16 -7.59
CA HIS A 24 -5.20 -17.55 -7.15
C HIS A 24 -4.94 -17.71 -5.64
N ALA A 25 -3.94 -17.02 -5.10
CA ALA A 25 -3.56 -17.13 -3.70
C ALA A 25 -4.43 -16.32 -2.73
N TYR A 26 -4.91 -15.14 -3.14
CA TYR A 26 -5.57 -14.17 -2.26
C TYR A 26 -7.01 -13.82 -2.65
N GLY A 27 -7.49 -14.33 -3.79
CA GLY A 27 -8.81 -14.02 -4.37
C GLY A 27 -8.91 -12.56 -4.78
N LYS A 28 -10.08 -11.94 -4.53
CA LYS A 28 -10.33 -10.53 -4.83
C LYS A 28 -9.28 -9.58 -4.22
N ARG A 29 -8.79 -9.89 -3.01
CA ARG A 29 -7.74 -9.09 -2.35
C ARG A 29 -6.44 -9.06 -3.16
N GLY A 30 -6.12 -10.15 -3.83
CA GLY A 30 -4.95 -10.22 -4.72
C GLY A 30 -5.11 -9.33 -5.93
N SER A 31 -6.29 -9.34 -6.57
CA SER A 31 -6.63 -8.42 -7.66
C SER A 31 -6.52 -6.97 -7.19
N ASP A 32 -7.23 -6.60 -6.13
CA ASP A 32 -7.30 -5.22 -5.63
C ASP A 32 -5.90 -4.68 -5.25
N ALA A 33 -5.03 -5.54 -4.70
CA ALA A 33 -3.66 -5.20 -4.35
C ALA A 33 -2.79 -4.96 -5.57
N VAL A 34 -2.86 -5.83 -6.59
CA VAL A 34 -2.10 -5.65 -7.83
C VAL A 34 -2.55 -4.39 -8.56
N ASP A 35 -3.87 -4.18 -8.68
CA ASP A 35 -4.42 -2.99 -9.32
C ASP A 35 -3.95 -1.71 -8.61
N ALA A 36 -3.86 -1.71 -7.27
CA ALA A 36 -3.37 -0.56 -6.53
C ALA A 36 -1.92 -0.21 -6.79
N VAL A 37 -1.06 -1.21 -7.02
CA VAL A 37 0.35 -0.95 -7.38
C VAL A 37 0.44 -0.49 -8.83
N SER A 38 -0.31 -1.11 -9.75
CA SER A 38 -0.36 -0.72 -11.17
C SER A 38 -0.86 0.72 -11.37
N ASP A 39 -1.83 1.14 -10.55
CA ASP A 39 -2.45 2.47 -10.62
C ASP A 39 -1.66 3.55 -9.84
N ASN A 40 -0.46 3.26 -9.33
CA ASN A 40 0.33 4.15 -8.48
C ASN A 40 -0.42 4.65 -7.22
N ARG A 41 -1.29 3.82 -6.64
CA ARG A 41 -2.08 4.15 -5.45
C ARG A 41 -1.36 3.89 -4.13
N VAL A 42 -0.09 3.49 -4.17
CA VAL A 42 0.76 3.27 -2.99
C VAL A 42 1.75 4.41 -2.85
N LYS A 43 1.64 5.14 -1.75
CA LYS A 43 2.46 6.32 -1.42
C LYS A 43 3.29 6.04 -0.18
N LYS A 44 4.54 6.47 -0.16
CA LYS A 44 5.43 6.41 1.00
C LYS A 44 5.70 7.82 1.54
N TYR A 45 5.26 8.05 2.77
CA TYR A 45 5.58 9.24 3.57
C TYR A 45 6.71 8.92 4.56
N LYS A 46 7.20 9.92 5.30
CA LYS A 46 8.26 9.73 6.31
C LYS A 46 7.91 8.65 7.34
N ASP A 47 6.67 8.67 7.81
CA ASP A 47 6.12 7.80 8.85
C ASP A 47 5.55 6.48 8.29
N TYR A 48 4.61 6.57 7.35
CA TYR A 48 3.80 5.42 6.93
C TYR A 48 3.75 5.24 5.41
N PHE A 49 3.28 4.08 4.99
CA PHE A 49 2.72 3.95 3.64
C PHE A 49 1.25 4.37 3.68
N VAL A 50 0.76 4.98 2.61
CA VAL A 50 -0.64 5.31 2.42
C VAL A 50 -1.11 4.64 1.15
N VAL A 51 -2.19 3.88 1.25
CA VAL A 51 -2.84 3.24 0.10
C VAL A 51 -4.18 3.89 -0.15
N VAL A 52 -4.36 4.42 -1.36
CA VAL A 52 -5.64 4.99 -1.79
C VAL A 52 -6.58 3.84 -2.17
N GLY A 53 -7.61 3.63 -1.37
CA GLY A 53 -8.67 2.66 -1.63
C GLY A 53 -9.93 3.32 -2.16
N ASN A 54 -10.95 2.51 -2.49
CA ASN A 54 -12.20 3.00 -3.07
C ASN A 54 -13.00 3.95 -2.15
N SER A 55 -12.81 3.83 -0.84
CA SER A 55 -13.54 4.60 0.19
C SER A 55 -12.67 5.59 0.95
N GLY A 56 -11.45 5.85 0.49
CA GLY A 56 -10.54 6.82 1.10
C GLY A 56 -9.11 6.29 1.26
N GLU A 57 -8.34 6.97 2.10
CA GLU A 57 -6.93 6.69 2.31
C GLU A 57 -6.67 5.89 3.59
N TYR A 58 -5.77 4.91 3.46
CA TYR A 58 -5.44 3.97 4.53
C TYR A 58 -3.95 3.97 4.77
N TYR A 59 -3.54 4.44 5.96
CA TYR A 59 -2.16 4.30 6.41
C TYR A 59 -1.85 2.85 6.79
N VAL A 60 -0.65 2.42 6.43
CA VAL A 60 -0.14 1.05 6.53
C VAL A 60 1.27 1.09 7.11
N GLU A 61 1.48 0.28 8.15
CA GLU A 61 2.77 0.10 8.80
C GLU A 61 2.99 -1.39 9.09
N GLY A 62 4.00 -1.99 8.46
CA GLY A 62 4.26 -3.42 8.58
C GLY A 62 3.04 -4.27 8.19
N ASN A 63 2.42 -4.94 9.18
CA ASN A 63 1.22 -5.76 9.01
C ASN A 63 -0.07 -5.08 9.54
N PHE A 64 0.03 -3.80 9.90
CA PHE A 64 -1.10 -2.99 10.34
C PHE A 64 -1.65 -2.15 9.18
N CYS A 65 -2.97 -2.02 9.11
CA CYS A 65 -3.66 -1.09 8.22
C CYS A 65 -4.87 -0.54 8.94
N SER A 66 -5.13 0.75 8.76
CA SER A 66 -6.26 1.44 9.38
C SER A 66 -7.65 1.07 8.84
N CYS A 67 -7.74 0.12 7.91
CA CYS A 67 -9.02 -0.35 7.39
C CYS A 67 -9.73 -1.31 8.38
N ASN A 68 -11.07 -1.34 8.31
CA ASN A 68 -11.89 -2.20 9.17
C ASN A 68 -11.64 -3.71 8.96
N ALA A 69 -11.17 -4.11 7.78
CA ALA A 69 -10.94 -5.53 7.48
C ALA A 69 -9.89 -6.18 8.41
N ARG A 70 -8.91 -5.41 8.89
CA ARG A 70 -7.87 -5.90 9.81
C ARG A 70 -8.44 -6.31 11.16
N LEU A 71 -9.52 -5.68 11.61
CA LEU A 71 -10.21 -5.99 12.87
C LEU A 71 -10.72 -7.44 12.92
N TYR A 72 -10.93 -8.05 11.75
CA TYR A 72 -11.34 -9.45 11.62
C TYR A 72 -10.17 -10.44 11.48
N GLY A 73 -8.94 -10.00 11.77
CA GLY A 73 -7.75 -10.86 11.79
C GLY A 73 -7.22 -11.29 10.41
N LYS A 74 -7.81 -10.81 9.32
CA LYS A 74 -7.37 -11.11 7.95
C LYS A 74 -6.37 -10.05 7.47
N GLU A 75 -5.36 -10.48 6.72
CA GLU A 75 -4.52 -9.56 5.94
C GLU A 75 -5.39 -8.83 4.92
N CYS A 76 -5.41 -7.50 4.95
CA CYS A 76 -6.19 -6.71 4.01
C CYS A 76 -5.43 -6.53 2.68
N TRP A 77 -6.14 -6.14 1.63
CA TRP A 77 -5.50 -5.91 0.35
C TRP A 77 -4.53 -4.71 0.39
N HIS A 78 -4.75 -3.70 1.25
CA HIS A 78 -3.84 -2.56 1.40
C HIS A 78 -2.46 -2.99 1.91
N THR A 79 -2.39 -3.84 2.94
CA THR A 79 -1.10 -4.40 3.42
C THR A 79 -0.42 -5.23 2.33
N LEU A 80 -1.21 -5.95 1.53
CA LEU A 80 -0.69 -6.75 0.42
C LEU A 80 -0.12 -5.86 -0.69
N ALA A 81 -0.81 -4.77 -1.04
CA ALA A 81 -0.35 -3.78 -2.01
C ALA A 81 0.98 -3.16 -1.60
N VAL A 82 1.13 -2.76 -0.33
CA VAL A 82 2.40 -2.24 0.19
C VAL A 82 3.53 -3.26 0.09
N LYS A 83 3.26 -4.54 0.39
CA LYS A 83 4.29 -5.59 0.27
C LYS A 83 4.72 -5.79 -1.18
N ILE A 84 3.78 -5.81 -2.14
CA ILE A 84 4.08 -5.92 -3.58
C ILE A 84 4.87 -4.69 -4.05
N ALA A 85 4.39 -3.48 -3.72
CA ALA A 85 5.04 -2.22 -4.05
C ALA A 85 6.48 -2.15 -3.54
N LYS A 86 6.72 -2.60 -2.30
CA LYS A 86 8.07 -2.66 -1.72
C LYS A 86 8.98 -3.66 -2.43
N GLU A 87 8.46 -4.84 -2.79
CA GLU A 87 9.24 -5.85 -3.52
C GLU A 87 9.66 -5.34 -4.91
N LEU A 88 8.79 -4.57 -5.59
CA LEU A 88 9.06 -4.04 -6.93
C LEU A 88 9.67 -2.64 -6.96
N GLY A 89 9.74 -1.93 -5.82
CA GLY A 89 10.09 -0.51 -5.79
C GLY A 89 9.06 0.40 -6.47
N MET A 90 7.80 -0.04 -6.58
CA MET A 90 6.72 0.67 -7.28
C MET A 90 5.82 1.39 -6.29
N TYR A 91 6.23 2.59 -5.87
CA TYR A 91 5.45 3.50 -5.05
C TYR A 91 6.00 4.92 -5.19
N GLU A 92 5.14 5.91 -5.02
CA GLU A 92 5.57 7.30 -4.98
C GLU A 92 6.09 7.65 -3.59
N THR A 93 7.20 8.39 -3.52
CA THR A 93 7.77 8.83 -2.24
C THR A 93 7.58 10.33 -2.07
N TYR A 94 7.11 10.72 -0.89
CA TYR A 94 6.90 12.10 -0.49
C TYR A 94 7.78 12.38 0.73
N ASP A 95 8.59 13.44 0.68
CA ASP A 95 9.46 13.86 1.80
C ASP A 95 8.69 14.63 2.89
N LEU A 96 7.48 14.17 3.21
CA LEU A 96 6.49 14.86 4.05
C LEU A 96 5.95 13.88 5.11
N TRP A 97 5.35 14.41 6.16
CA TRP A 97 4.62 13.61 7.16
C TRP A 97 3.17 13.45 6.71
N TYR A 98 2.56 12.28 6.93
CA TYR A 98 1.17 12.08 6.50
C TYR A 98 0.18 12.73 7.46
N TYR A 99 -0.69 13.59 6.95
CA TYR A 99 -1.75 14.24 7.72
C TYR A 99 -3.10 14.06 7.02
N LYS A 100 -4.05 13.39 7.67
CA LYS A 100 -5.30 12.92 7.05
C LYS A 100 -6.36 14.02 6.86
N ASP A 101 -6.31 15.09 7.66
CA ASP A 101 -7.39 16.08 7.76
C ASP A 101 -6.99 17.52 7.32
N GLY A 102 -5.87 17.67 6.61
CA GLY A 102 -5.30 18.95 6.16
C GLY A 102 -4.60 19.80 7.24
N VAL A 103 -3.47 20.41 6.82
CA VAL A 103 -2.46 21.26 7.51
C VAL A 103 -1.52 20.54 8.50
N ASP A 104 -0.19 20.66 8.40
CA ASP A 104 0.61 21.88 8.18
C ASP A 104 1.85 21.69 7.28
N GLU A 105 2.02 22.57 6.29
CA GLU A 105 3.32 22.91 5.69
C GLU A 105 3.37 24.43 5.51
N ASP A 106 3.48 25.17 6.63
CA ASP A 106 4.26 26.43 6.78
C ASP A 106 3.92 27.23 8.06
N GLU A 107 3.65 26.63 9.23
CA GLU A 107 3.75 27.38 10.50
C GLU A 107 4.61 26.68 11.56
N PRO A 108 5.89 27.05 11.68
CA PRO A 108 6.56 27.01 12.96
C PRO A 108 6.07 28.22 13.79
N GLU A 109 5.04 28.06 14.63
CA GLU A 109 4.76 29.04 15.69
C GLU A 109 5.72 28.78 16.88
N TYR A 110 7.02 28.97 16.63
CA TYR A 110 7.98 29.19 17.71
C TYR A 110 7.76 30.62 18.23
N GLU A 111 7.36 30.69 19.50
CA GLU A 111 7.35 31.88 20.37
C GLU A 111 6.42 33.03 19.95
N ARG A 112 5.20 33.02 20.52
CA ARG A 112 4.57 34.28 20.95
C ARG A 112 4.85 34.45 22.45
N GLU A 113 5.61 35.52 22.72
CA GLU A 113 6.10 36.02 24.01
C GLU A 113 5.06 36.06 25.14
#